data_AF-A0A9D4F024-F1
#
_entry.id   AF-A0A9D4F024-F1
#
_cell.length_a   1.000
_cell.length_b   1.000
_cell.length_c   1.000
_cell.angle_alpha   90.00
_cell.angle_beta   90.00
_cell.angle_gamma   90.00
#
_symmetry.space_group_name_H-M   'P 1'
#
loop_
_entity.id
_entity.type
_entity.pdbx_description
1 polymer ?
#
loop_
_entity_poly.entity_id
_entity_poly.type
_entity_poly.pdbx_seq_one_letter_code
_entity_poly.pdbx_strand_id
1 'polypeptide(L)'
;RKGEKLRVEAGVSKSDSILSAGLGEDEDDADNDPFIPQERVFSKYAAMVYTSNNQGKSFEEFKDAKFCQSCGEKTVICPHKLPGSEKVFPLPINCTHIKISRPKVKINKELMRELMKAQDDEEVSFDFPSSVGKQFDTSREQSVRGGPGSLVSIDSSRDGMTSGAGSEIHMRYSLLSVFDDFKQRSSLERDVPRPIPLERCISIIEQFWTYVIFEDDNGKEEDMHDSIMDKLYKFMEERYIVKDIMLLCNYDFLSAIVEYSEQDKIVQLFAHILVGNLEGAVFRYTMLLCDFIDAIDWHEVEDFRAFASVVYPFLGEDDLETLQMNYTSFSENKVSKNMVSQFIIRLILKYREPRIQDMENRIMPFQTQPEGRQSGLTEREFKEAIDNILPLTNDQLRRRLFFETEKMVRREGTLNCVSVMRCAQIASYLGLLNITNVVRDTINGKVTEWRRRPSSSGSARVVHEHEAHLLHDDDSKLITMSKVKLLSANISRRIQLRQERYDVAEDQPYYN
;
A
#
# COMPACT_ATOMS: atom_id res chain seq x y z
N ARG A 1 -79.59 -20.15 22.18
CA ARG A 1 -78.87 -20.41 23.46
C ARG A 1 -77.40 -20.56 23.06
N LYS A 2 -76.53 -19.54 23.22
CA LYS A 2 -75.89 -19.12 24.49
C LYS A 2 -75.40 -20.37 25.24
N GLY A 3 -74.14 -20.53 25.61
CA GLY A 3 -73.04 -19.61 25.87
C GLY A 3 -72.06 -20.41 26.74
N GLU A 4 -70.75 -20.25 26.55
CA GLU A 4 -69.91 -19.36 27.34
C GLU A 4 -69.36 -20.01 28.64
N LYS A 5 -68.04 -19.81 28.82
CA LYS A 5 -67.27 -19.69 30.08
C LYS A 5 -66.68 -20.97 30.70
N LEU A 6 -65.44 -21.00 31.25
CA LEU A 6 -64.34 -20.05 31.56
C LEU A 6 -63.19 -20.93 32.16
N ARG A 7 -61.89 -20.61 32.31
CA ARG A 7 -61.10 -19.40 32.65
C ARG A 7 -59.60 -19.72 32.28
N VAL A 8 -58.77 -18.88 31.59
CA VAL A 8 -58.08 -17.62 32.00
C VAL A 8 -56.76 -17.93 32.79
N GLU A 9 -55.55 -17.39 32.53
CA GLU A 9 -55.14 -16.01 32.19
C GLU A 9 -53.70 -15.92 31.58
N ALA A 10 -53.49 -14.91 30.71
CA ALA A 10 -52.31 -14.06 30.37
C ALA A 10 -50.86 -14.62 30.38
N GLY A 11 -49.95 -14.34 29.43
CA GLY A 11 -49.83 -13.26 28.44
C GLY A 11 -48.82 -12.18 28.88
N VAL A 12 -47.69 -12.08 28.16
CA VAL A 12 -47.05 -10.86 27.61
C VAL A 12 -45.52 -11.01 27.48
N SER A 13 -45.07 -10.80 26.25
CA SER A 13 -43.71 -10.70 25.72
C SER A 13 -43.13 -9.28 25.81
N LYS A 14 -41.83 -9.14 26.15
CA LYS A 14 -40.81 -8.35 25.43
C LYS A 14 -39.47 -8.34 26.21
N SER A 15 -38.39 -8.12 25.43
CA SER A 15 -37.03 -7.61 25.74
C SER A 15 -35.98 -8.52 26.40
N ASP A 16 -34.92 -8.69 25.60
CA ASP A 16 -33.48 -8.64 25.92
C ASP A 16 -32.83 -9.74 26.77
N SER A 17 -32.13 -10.64 26.07
CA SER A 17 -30.82 -11.11 26.53
C SER A 17 -29.92 -11.43 25.32
N ILE A 18 -28.90 -10.57 25.14
CA ILE A 18 -27.89 -10.57 24.07
C ILE A 18 -26.71 -11.53 24.39
N LEU A 19 -26.94 -12.70 24.98
CA LEU A 19 -25.85 -13.57 25.46
C LEU A 19 -26.00 -15.06 25.12
N SER A 20 -26.48 -15.40 23.93
CA SER A 20 -26.61 -16.81 23.52
C SER A 20 -26.38 -17.02 22.01
N ALA A 21 -25.37 -16.38 21.44
CA ALA A 21 -24.92 -16.66 20.08
C ALA A 21 -23.41 -16.91 20.08
N GLY A 22 -23.06 -18.18 20.24
CA GLY A 22 -21.69 -18.68 20.16
C GLY A 22 -21.71 -20.14 20.56
N LEU A 23 -21.10 -20.98 19.72
CA LEU A 23 -21.07 -22.45 19.75
C LEU A 23 -22.15 -23.10 18.86
N GLY A 24 -21.85 -23.10 17.56
CA GLY A 24 -22.49 -23.94 16.55
C GLY A 24 -21.60 -24.00 15.31
N GLU A 25 -20.66 -24.94 15.34
CA GLU A 25 -20.09 -25.69 14.20
C GLU A 25 -19.74 -24.91 12.91
N ASP A 26 -18.48 -24.43 12.84
CA ASP A 26 -17.78 -24.14 11.58
C ASP A 26 -16.44 -24.92 11.59
N GLU A 27 -16.47 -26.20 11.21
CA GLU A 27 -15.26 -27.03 11.04
C GLU A 27 -14.76 -27.09 9.58
N ASP A 28 -15.44 -26.45 8.63
CA ASP A 28 -15.10 -26.61 7.19
C ASP A 28 -14.49 -25.37 6.49
N ASP A 29 -14.30 -24.24 7.19
CA ASP A 29 -13.64 -23.05 6.61
C ASP A 29 -12.16 -22.88 7.02
N ALA A 30 -11.60 -23.85 7.74
CA ALA A 30 -10.23 -23.79 8.27
C ALA A 30 -9.13 -24.02 7.21
N ASP A 31 -9.48 -24.46 5.99
CA ASP A 31 -8.47 -24.81 4.96
C ASP A 31 -8.09 -23.65 4.02
N ASN A 32 -8.71 -22.47 4.17
CA ASN A 32 -8.41 -21.27 3.36
C ASN A 32 -7.87 -20.09 4.19
N ASP A 33 -7.18 -20.33 5.30
CA ASP A 33 -6.41 -19.29 6.00
C ASP A 33 -5.01 -19.13 5.34
N PRO A 34 -4.71 -17.97 4.69
CA PRO A 34 -3.41 -17.72 4.06
C PRO A 34 -2.25 -17.60 5.07
N PHE A 35 -2.54 -17.63 6.37
CA PHE A 35 -1.59 -17.54 7.47
C PHE A 35 -1.68 -18.70 8.48
N ILE A 36 -2.31 -19.84 8.13
CA ILE A 36 -1.96 -21.11 8.78
C ILE A 36 -0.43 -21.22 8.63
N PRO A 37 0.32 -21.52 9.70
CA PRO A 37 1.74 -21.79 9.61
C PRO A 37 1.94 -22.87 8.55
N GLN A 38 2.25 -22.46 7.32
CA GLN A 38 2.63 -23.41 6.29
C GLN A 38 3.96 -23.95 6.78
N GLU A 39 3.96 -25.08 7.48
CA GLU A 39 5.17 -25.75 7.96
C GLU A 39 6.18 -25.94 6.80
N ARG A 40 5.65 -26.00 5.57
CA ARG A 40 6.35 -25.93 4.29
C ARG A 40 7.19 -24.66 4.09
N VAL A 41 6.71 -23.47 4.45
CA VAL A 41 7.46 -22.20 4.36
C VAL A 41 8.60 -22.16 5.37
N PHE A 42 8.38 -22.68 6.59
CA PHE A 42 9.42 -22.74 7.62
C PHE A 42 10.56 -23.73 7.29
N SER A 43 10.30 -24.73 6.45
CA SER A 43 11.34 -25.64 5.93
C SER A 43 12.45 -24.92 5.15
N LYS A 44 12.21 -23.71 4.61
CA LYS A 44 13.23 -22.88 3.92
C LYS A 44 14.35 -22.44 4.85
N TYR A 45 14.06 -22.35 6.15
CA TYR A 45 15.01 -21.97 7.20
C TYR A 45 15.61 -23.19 7.91
N ALA A 46 15.26 -24.41 7.49
CA ALA A 46 15.85 -25.62 7.99
C ALA A 46 17.13 -25.97 7.23
N ALA A 47 18.13 -26.51 7.94
CA ALA A 47 19.41 -26.88 7.39
C ALA A 47 19.88 -28.24 7.92
N MET A 48 20.42 -29.03 6.99
CA MET A 48 21.22 -30.21 7.24
C MET A 48 22.69 -29.79 7.26
N VAL A 49 23.45 -30.33 8.20
CA VAL A 49 24.89 -30.08 8.30
C VAL A 49 25.62 -31.38 8.03
N TYR A 50 26.67 -31.29 7.23
CA TYR A 50 27.58 -32.38 6.94
C TYR A 50 28.99 -31.93 7.27
N THR A 51 29.80 -32.86 7.75
CA THR A 51 31.19 -32.60 8.12
C THR A 51 32.12 -33.48 7.29
N SER A 52 33.33 -32.98 7.05
CA SER A 52 34.37 -33.69 6.30
C SER A 52 35.66 -33.71 7.09
N ASN A 53 36.28 -34.87 7.21
CA ASN A 53 37.58 -35.07 7.84
C ASN A 53 38.71 -35.28 6.81
N ASN A 54 38.42 -35.19 5.50
CA ASN A 54 39.35 -35.50 4.42
C ASN A 54 39.49 -34.36 3.40
N GLN A 55 39.52 -33.12 3.90
CA GLN A 55 39.68 -31.91 3.09
C GLN A 55 38.54 -31.70 2.06
N GLY A 56 37.31 -32.04 2.43
CA GLY A 56 36.14 -31.79 1.58
C GLY A 56 35.93 -32.81 0.45
N LYS A 57 36.67 -33.93 0.42
CA LYS A 57 36.51 -34.99 -0.59
C LYS A 57 35.24 -35.82 -0.35
N SER A 58 34.90 -36.11 0.90
CA SER A 58 33.63 -36.73 1.28
C SER A 58 33.00 -35.99 2.46
N PHE A 59 31.67 -36.07 2.53
CA PHE A 59 30.85 -35.42 3.56
C PHE A 59 29.97 -36.46 4.25
N GLU A 60 30.02 -36.49 5.56
CA GLU A 60 29.18 -37.35 6.41
C GLU A 60 28.12 -36.50 7.11
N GLU A 61 26.92 -37.05 7.32
CA GLU A 61 25.87 -36.37 8.07
C GLU A 61 26.31 -36.08 9.50
N PHE A 62 25.96 -34.89 10.01
CA PHE A 62 26.25 -34.53 11.38
C PHE A 62 25.53 -35.45 12.37
N LYS A 63 26.29 -36.09 13.27
CA LYS A 63 25.79 -37.18 14.11
C LYS A 63 24.67 -36.78 15.08
N ASP A 64 24.66 -35.53 15.53
CA ASP A 64 23.65 -35.02 16.47
C ASP A 64 22.40 -34.47 15.75
N ALA A 65 22.31 -34.61 14.42
CA ALA A 65 21.14 -34.20 13.66
C ALA A 65 19.93 -35.09 14.01
N LYS A 66 18.91 -34.51 14.64
CA LYS A 66 17.63 -35.20 14.90
C LYS A 66 16.75 -35.20 13.66
N PHE A 67 15.82 -36.14 13.54
CA PHE A 67 14.80 -36.11 12.48
C PHE A 67 13.72 -35.05 12.78
N CYS A 68 13.26 -34.31 11.77
CA CYS A 68 12.11 -33.40 11.88
C CYS A 68 10.93 -34.00 11.12
N GLN A 69 9.79 -34.17 11.79
CA GLN A 69 8.57 -34.66 11.15
C GLN A 69 8.06 -33.68 10.08
N SER A 70 8.00 -32.38 10.39
CA SER A 70 7.54 -31.34 9.46
C SER A 70 8.45 -31.12 8.25
N CYS A 71 9.78 -31.33 8.38
CA CYS A 71 10.71 -31.19 7.25
C CYS A 71 11.01 -32.52 6.54
N GLY A 72 10.60 -33.66 7.09
CA GLY A 72 10.81 -34.98 6.52
C GLY A 72 12.28 -35.45 6.43
N GLU A 73 13.21 -34.76 7.10
CA GLU A 73 14.66 -34.99 7.02
C GLU A 73 15.38 -34.75 8.36
N LYS A 74 16.64 -35.21 8.46
CA LYS A 74 17.52 -34.93 9.61
C LYS A 74 18.11 -33.53 9.57
N THR A 75 17.44 -32.60 10.25
CA THR A 75 17.84 -31.19 10.33
C THR A 75 18.53 -30.87 11.65
N VAL A 76 19.64 -30.13 11.56
CA VAL A 76 20.41 -29.62 12.70
C VAL A 76 19.84 -28.26 13.13
N ILE A 77 19.61 -27.39 12.15
CA ILE A 77 18.94 -26.09 12.34
C ILE A 77 17.54 -26.26 11.78
N CYS A 78 16.52 -26.03 12.58
CA CYS A 78 15.13 -26.17 12.14
C CYS A 78 14.21 -25.35 13.04
N PRO A 79 13.41 -24.42 12.49
CA PRO A 79 12.44 -23.64 13.27
C PRO A 79 11.52 -24.53 14.10
N HIS A 80 11.09 -25.67 13.55
CA HIS A 80 10.25 -26.66 14.25
C HIS A 80 10.93 -27.37 15.44
N LYS A 81 12.23 -27.16 15.68
CA LYS A 81 13.02 -27.83 16.74
C LYS A 81 13.76 -26.90 17.69
N LEU A 82 13.66 -25.59 17.51
CA LEU A 82 14.46 -24.62 18.26
C LEU A 82 13.60 -24.00 19.38
N PRO A 83 13.84 -24.35 20.66
CA PRO A 83 13.09 -23.81 21.79
C PRO A 83 13.67 -22.48 22.32
N GLY A 84 14.08 -21.56 21.43
CA GLY A 84 14.42 -20.19 21.81
C GLY A 84 15.73 -19.96 22.59
N SER A 85 16.67 -20.91 22.64
CA SER A 85 17.99 -20.71 23.27
C SER A 85 19.15 -20.91 22.29
N GLU A 86 20.28 -20.24 22.58
CA GLU A 86 21.57 -20.46 21.90
C GLU A 86 21.95 -21.95 21.95
N LYS A 87 22.28 -22.55 20.80
CA LYS A 87 22.70 -23.96 20.68
C LYS A 87 24.11 -24.03 20.13
N VAL A 88 25.01 -24.60 20.93
CA VAL A 88 26.38 -24.92 20.51
C VAL A 88 26.42 -26.35 20.00
N PHE A 89 26.88 -26.54 18.76
CA PHE A 89 27.05 -27.86 18.15
C PHE A 89 28.54 -28.22 18.08
N PRO A 90 29.02 -29.20 18.87
CA PRO A 90 30.42 -29.59 18.84
C PRO A 90 30.74 -30.32 17.53
N LEU A 91 31.74 -29.82 16.80
CA LEU A 91 32.19 -30.47 15.57
C LEU A 91 33.04 -31.72 15.87
N PRO A 92 33.02 -32.75 14.99
CA PRO A 92 33.87 -33.91 15.16
C PRO A 92 35.35 -33.55 15.18
N ILE A 93 36.14 -34.32 15.94
CA ILE A 93 37.60 -34.19 16.01
C ILE A 93 38.16 -34.36 14.58
N ASN A 94 39.05 -33.45 14.16
CA ASN A 94 39.62 -33.37 12.81
C ASN A 94 38.64 -32.97 11.70
N CYS A 95 37.54 -32.28 12.02
CA CYS A 95 36.69 -31.65 11.02
C CYS A 95 37.49 -30.58 10.25
N THR A 96 37.60 -30.78 8.94
CA THR A 96 38.30 -29.86 8.02
C THR A 96 37.33 -28.95 7.28
N HIS A 97 36.14 -29.43 6.92
CA HIS A 97 35.14 -28.67 6.17
C HIS A 97 33.74 -28.98 6.66
N ILE A 98 32.86 -27.99 6.54
CA ILE A 98 31.43 -28.09 6.85
C ILE A 98 30.66 -27.78 5.57
N LYS A 99 29.67 -28.62 5.26
CA LYS A 99 28.71 -28.37 4.18
C LYS A 99 27.33 -28.23 4.77
N ILE A 100 26.66 -27.15 4.43
CA ILE A 100 25.29 -26.89 4.85
C ILE A 100 24.40 -27.07 3.62
N SER A 101 23.36 -27.89 3.72
CA SER A 101 22.38 -28.06 2.66
C SER A 101 20.96 -27.96 3.18
N ARG A 102 20.03 -27.62 2.30
CA ARG A 102 18.61 -27.62 2.64
C ARG A 102 18.02 -29.04 2.58
N PRO A 103 16.98 -29.34 3.39
CA PRO A 103 16.17 -30.54 3.21
C PRO A 103 15.64 -30.64 1.79
N LYS A 104 15.64 -31.85 1.22
CA LYS A 104 15.00 -32.09 -0.07
C LYS A 104 13.49 -32.17 0.17
N VAL A 105 12.75 -31.17 -0.33
CA VAL A 105 11.29 -31.17 -0.28
C VAL A 105 10.78 -32.36 -1.09
N LYS A 106 10.22 -33.39 -0.42
CA LYS A 106 9.53 -34.49 -1.09
C LYS A 106 8.15 -33.99 -1.51
N ILE A 107 8.03 -33.57 -2.76
CA ILE A 107 6.74 -33.21 -3.36
C ILE A 107 5.94 -34.51 -3.50
N ASN A 108 4.84 -34.63 -2.76
CA ASN A 108 3.91 -35.73 -2.95
C ASN A 108 3.16 -35.50 -4.27
N LYS A 109 3.64 -36.16 -5.34
CA LYS A 109 3.16 -35.96 -6.72
C LYS A 109 1.69 -36.36 -6.90
N GLU A 110 1.14 -37.18 -6.00
CA GLU A 110 -0.27 -37.59 -6.03
C GLU A 110 -1.20 -36.47 -5.53
N LEU A 111 -0.85 -35.82 -4.41
CA LEU A 111 -1.60 -34.68 -3.87
C LEU A 111 -1.63 -33.47 -4.83
N MET A 112 -0.50 -33.19 -5.50
CA MET A 112 -0.44 -32.17 -6.56
C MET A 112 -1.32 -32.53 -7.77
N ARG A 113 -1.46 -33.82 -8.09
CA ARG A 113 -2.27 -34.27 -9.23
C ARG A 113 -3.77 -34.23 -8.90
N GLU A 114 -4.16 -34.43 -7.65
CA GLU A 114 -5.54 -34.22 -7.18
C GLU A 114 -5.92 -32.74 -7.14
N LEU A 115 -5.02 -31.87 -6.65
CA LEU A 115 -5.22 -30.41 -6.68
C LEU A 115 -5.32 -29.85 -8.11
N MET A 116 -4.53 -30.39 -9.06
CA MET A 116 -4.61 -29.99 -10.46
C MET A 116 -5.85 -30.57 -11.17
N LYS A 117 -6.26 -31.80 -10.85
CA LYS A 117 -7.50 -32.38 -11.39
C LYS A 117 -8.76 -31.63 -10.97
N ALA A 118 -8.77 -31.02 -9.77
CA ALA A 118 -9.89 -30.21 -9.32
C ALA A 118 -10.01 -28.85 -10.05
N GLN A 119 -8.97 -28.43 -10.78
CA GLN A 119 -9.00 -27.20 -11.59
C GLN A 119 -9.24 -27.46 -13.09
N ASP A 120 -9.07 -28.68 -13.58
CA ASP A 120 -9.18 -29.01 -15.01
C ASP A 120 -10.60 -29.45 -15.46
N ASP A 121 -11.56 -29.63 -14.53
CA ASP A 121 -12.93 -30.05 -14.86
C ASP A 121 -13.90 -28.86 -15.16
N GLU A 122 -13.44 -27.61 -15.05
CA GLU A 122 -14.17 -26.41 -15.46
C GLU A 122 -13.35 -25.52 -16.41
N GLU A 123 -12.97 -26.02 -17.60
CA GLU A 123 -12.80 -25.12 -18.74
C GLU A 123 -12.88 -25.84 -20.10
N VAL A 124 -13.65 -25.20 -20.97
CA VAL A 124 -14.09 -25.68 -22.28
C VAL A 124 -12.92 -25.68 -23.27
N SER A 125 -12.68 -26.84 -23.88
CA SER A 125 -11.77 -27.06 -25.01
C SER A 125 -11.99 -26.04 -26.15
N PHE A 126 -10.95 -25.26 -26.45
CA PHE A 126 -10.76 -24.56 -27.73
C PHE A 126 -9.36 -24.84 -28.26
N ASP A 127 -9.29 -25.67 -29.30
CA ASP A 127 -8.07 -25.98 -30.06
C ASP A 127 -7.69 -24.83 -31.01
N PHE A 128 -6.47 -24.31 -30.93
CA PHE A 128 -5.78 -23.72 -32.10
C PHE A 128 -4.24 -23.93 -32.04
N PRO A 129 -3.58 -24.06 -33.21
CA PRO A 129 -2.30 -24.75 -33.36
C PRO A 129 -1.05 -23.87 -33.21
N SER A 130 0.06 -24.58 -32.98
CA SER A 130 1.42 -24.11 -32.70
C SER A 130 2.17 -23.45 -33.87
N SER A 131 2.84 -22.33 -33.60
CA SER A 131 4.08 -21.81 -34.24
C SER A 131 4.31 -20.40 -33.66
N VAL A 132 5.43 -19.91 -33.13
CA VAL A 132 6.84 -19.82 -33.56
C VAL A 132 7.58 -19.34 -32.30
N GLY A 133 8.64 -19.99 -31.79
CA GLY A 133 10.01 -19.79 -32.23
C GLY A 133 10.78 -18.82 -31.31
N LYS A 134 11.62 -19.39 -30.44
CA LYS A 134 12.63 -18.72 -29.61
C LYS A 134 13.63 -17.93 -30.47
N GLN A 135 14.13 -16.79 -29.97
CA GLN A 135 15.57 -16.52 -29.96
C GLN A 135 15.93 -15.37 -29.00
N PHE A 136 16.63 -15.75 -27.93
CA PHE A 136 17.58 -14.91 -27.22
C PHE A 136 18.78 -14.68 -28.13
N ASP A 137 19.32 -13.47 -28.16
CA ASP A 137 20.76 -13.32 -28.34
C ASP A 137 21.34 -12.17 -27.50
N THR A 138 22.38 -12.54 -26.77
CA THR A 138 23.23 -11.70 -25.95
C THR A 138 24.57 -11.61 -26.67
N SER A 139 25.10 -10.42 -26.94
CA SER A 139 26.51 -10.11 -26.66
C SER A 139 26.97 -8.73 -27.18
N ARG A 140 27.68 -8.03 -26.30
CA ARG A 140 29.06 -7.53 -26.47
C ARG A 140 29.29 -6.02 -26.39
N GLU A 141 30.14 -5.69 -25.43
CA GLU A 141 30.78 -4.41 -25.09
C GLU A 141 31.63 -3.83 -26.22
N GLN A 142 31.67 -2.48 -26.34
CA GLN A 142 32.95 -1.73 -26.33
C GLN A 142 32.77 -0.22 -26.14
N SER A 143 33.73 0.32 -25.37
CA SER A 143 33.94 1.67 -24.83
C SER A 143 34.26 2.75 -25.87
N VAL A 144 33.70 3.98 -25.72
CA VAL A 144 34.39 5.26 -26.01
C VAL A 144 33.83 6.40 -25.13
N ARG A 145 34.76 7.20 -24.58
CA ARG A 145 34.60 8.45 -23.82
C ARG A 145 33.82 9.56 -24.56
N GLY A 146 33.09 10.38 -23.78
CA GLY A 146 32.78 11.77 -24.11
C GLY A 146 31.37 12.21 -23.68
N GLY A 147 31.25 13.01 -22.62
CA GLY A 147 30.02 13.77 -22.33
C GLY A 147 30.08 15.20 -22.90
N PRO A 148 29.13 16.09 -22.58
CA PRO A 148 27.70 15.90 -22.38
C PRO A 148 26.89 16.67 -23.45
N GLY A 149 25.74 16.16 -23.87
CA GLY A 149 24.86 16.83 -24.82
C GLY A 149 23.42 16.39 -24.62
N SER A 150 22.73 17.07 -23.71
CA SER A 150 21.29 16.93 -23.52
C SER A 150 20.57 17.46 -24.77
N LEU A 151 19.91 16.56 -25.50
CA LEU A 151 18.91 16.92 -26.51
C LEU A 151 17.55 16.57 -25.94
N VAL A 152 16.94 17.56 -25.30
CA VAL A 152 15.52 17.53 -24.93
C VAL A 152 14.74 17.77 -26.22
N SER A 153 13.98 16.77 -26.66
CA SER A 153 12.96 16.95 -27.68
C SER A 153 11.85 17.85 -27.12
N ILE A 154 11.72 19.03 -27.71
CA ILE A 154 10.67 20.00 -27.44
C ILE A 154 9.40 19.46 -28.10
N ASP A 155 8.46 18.97 -27.30
CA ASP A 155 7.08 18.78 -27.75
C ASP A 155 6.28 20.04 -27.40
N SER A 156 5.94 20.80 -28.43
CA SER A 156 5.19 22.05 -28.32
C SER A 156 3.70 21.78 -28.41
N SER A 157 3.03 21.77 -27.26
CA SER A 157 1.57 21.93 -27.15
C SER A 157 1.27 23.09 -26.22
N ARG A 158 0.54 24.06 -26.75
CA ARG A 158 0.42 25.44 -26.29
C ARG A 158 -0.77 25.55 -25.33
N ASP A 159 -0.52 25.38 -24.02
CA ASP A 159 -1.52 25.55 -22.96
C ASP A 159 -1.85 27.03 -22.76
N GLY A 160 -3.10 27.40 -23.07
CA GLY A 160 -3.69 28.68 -22.73
C GLY A 160 -4.58 28.55 -21.50
N MET A 161 -4.03 28.86 -20.33
CA MET A 161 -4.60 29.67 -19.23
C MET A 161 -3.95 29.29 -17.89
N THR A 162 -3.38 30.32 -17.26
CA THR A 162 -2.79 30.39 -15.91
C THR A 162 -1.44 29.67 -15.67
N SER A 163 -0.39 30.51 -15.54
CA SER A 163 0.92 30.24 -14.93
C SER A 163 1.59 28.89 -15.23
N GLY A 164 2.10 28.74 -16.46
CA GLY A 164 2.88 27.60 -16.93
C GLY A 164 4.29 27.44 -16.32
N ALA A 165 4.43 27.57 -15.00
CA ALA A 165 5.70 27.37 -14.28
C ALA A 165 5.59 26.48 -13.02
N GLY A 166 4.43 25.89 -12.72
CA GLY A 166 4.13 25.40 -11.37
C GLY A 166 4.79 24.08 -10.92
N SER A 167 4.91 23.05 -11.78
CA SER A 167 5.29 21.71 -11.30
C SER A 167 6.78 21.57 -10.94
N GLU A 168 7.66 22.25 -11.67
CA GLU A 168 9.12 22.19 -11.44
C GLU A 168 9.55 22.93 -10.16
N ILE A 169 8.74 23.88 -9.69
CA ILE A 169 9.05 24.68 -8.49
C ILE A 169 8.90 23.85 -7.20
N HIS A 170 8.02 22.84 -7.21
CA HIS A 170 7.69 22.06 -6.01
C HIS A 170 8.44 20.72 -5.91
N MET A 171 8.84 20.12 -7.02
CA MET A 171 9.64 18.87 -7.04
C MET A 171 11.13 19.17 -6.85
N ARG A 172 11.58 19.18 -5.60
CA ARG A 172 12.97 19.55 -5.26
C ARG A 172 13.95 18.39 -5.26
N TYR A 173 13.49 17.19 -4.93
CA TYR A 173 14.34 16.03 -4.71
C TYR A 173 14.22 15.00 -5.83
N SER A 174 15.39 14.46 -6.22
CA SER A 174 15.48 13.26 -7.03
C SER A 174 15.10 12.04 -6.20
N LEU A 175 14.50 11.03 -6.84
CA LEU A 175 14.16 9.75 -6.20
C LEU A 175 15.39 9.06 -5.59
N LEU A 176 16.59 9.33 -6.10
CA LEU A 176 17.83 8.78 -5.55
C LEU A 176 18.19 9.33 -4.16
N SER A 177 17.58 10.44 -3.72
CA SER A 177 17.85 11.02 -2.40
C SER A 177 17.42 10.11 -1.24
N VAL A 178 16.57 9.11 -1.48
CA VAL A 178 16.26 8.07 -0.47
C VAL A 178 17.52 7.36 0.01
N PHE A 179 18.55 7.23 -0.85
CA PHE A 179 19.82 6.62 -0.46
C PHE A 179 20.72 7.55 0.35
N ASP A 180 20.51 8.86 0.28
CA ASP A 180 21.21 9.79 1.17
C ASP A 180 20.70 9.67 2.61
N ASP A 181 19.38 9.49 2.80
CA ASP A 181 18.80 9.16 4.11
C ASP A 181 19.29 7.79 4.61
N PHE A 182 19.36 6.78 3.72
CA PHE A 182 19.91 5.47 4.07
C PHE A 182 21.35 5.55 4.58
N LYS A 183 22.22 6.26 3.87
CA LYS A 183 23.63 6.46 4.26
C LYS A 183 23.79 7.21 5.58
N GLN A 184 22.86 8.10 5.91
CA GLN A 184 22.88 8.80 7.20
C GLN A 184 22.54 7.87 8.37
N ARG A 185 21.75 6.82 8.13
CA ARG A 185 21.29 5.88 9.18
C ARG A 185 22.11 4.60 9.30
N SER A 186 22.90 4.27 8.28
CA SER A 186 23.57 2.99 8.16
C SER A 186 24.96 3.14 7.56
N SER A 187 25.93 2.39 8.11
CA SER A 187 27.24 2.17 7.50
C SER A 187 27.28 0.91 6.64
N LEU A 188 26.18 0.16 6.54
CA LEU A 188 26.11 -1.05 5.72
C LEU A 188 26.03 -0.68 4.25
N GLU A 189 26.85 -1.36 3.45
CA GLU A 189 26.87 -1.23 2.00
C GLU A 189 26.31 -2.49 1.35
N ARG A 190 25.72 -2.30 0.16
CA ARG A 190 25.20 -3.39 -0.64
C ARG A 190 25.45 -3.10 -2.11
N ASP A 191 26.31 -3.89 -2.73
CA ASP A 191 26.69 -3.70 -4.13
C ASP A 191 25.55 -3.99 -5.10
N VAL A 192 24.75 -5.01 -4.79
CA VAL A 192 23.63 -5.44 -5.62
C VAL A 192 22.38 -5.65 -4.74
N PRO A 193 21.31 -4.87 -4.95
CA PRO A 193 20.05 -5.10 -4.24
C PRO A 193 19.47 -6.46 -4.63
N ARG A 194 18.83 -7.12 -3.67
CA ARG A 194 18.07 -8.33 -3.98
C ARG A 194 16.78 -7.90 -4.70
N PRO A 195 16.43 -8.53 -5.84
CA PRO A 195 15.23 -8.18 -6.57
C PRO A 195 13.99 -8.45 -5.72
N ILE A 196 13.10 -7.47 -5.66
CA ILE A 196 11.77 -7.57 -5.09
C ILE A 196 10.79 -7.40 -6.26
N PRO A 197 9.91 -8.37 -6.55
CA PRO A 197 8.91 -8.22 -7.60
C PRO A 197 7.96 -7.04 -7.35
N LEU A 198 7.41 -6.43 -8.40
CA LEU A 198 6.48 -5.30 -8.31
C LEU A 198 5.31 -5.55 -7.36
N GLU A 199 4.63 -6.69 -7.48
CA GLU A 199 3.53 -7.10 -6.58
C GLU A 199 3.95 -7.11 -5.11
N ARG A 200 5.18 -7.57 -4.84
CA ARG A 200 5.73 -7.60 -3.48
C ARG A 200 6.09 -6.19 -3.01
N CYS A 201 6.58 -5.33 -3.88
CA CYS A 201 6.82 -3.91 -3.59
C CYS A 201 5.51 -3.22 -3.18
N ILE A 202 4.47 -3.34 -4.00
CA ILE A 202 3.12 -2.80 -3.73
C ILE A 202 2.55 -3.36 -2.41
N SER A 203 2.69 -4.67 -2.19
CA SER A 203 2.25 -5.31 -0.94
C SER A 203 2.97 -4.77 0.31
N ILE A 204 4.26 -4.42 0.21
CA ILE A 204 5.01 -3.80 1.32
C ILE A 204 4.51 -2.36 1.52
N ILE A 205 4.26 -1.61 0.45
CA ILE A 205 3.68 -0.25 0.51
C ILE A 205 2.31 -0.29 1.23
N GLU A 206 1.44 -1.22 0.87
CA GLU A 206 0.12 -1.38 1.51
C GLU A 206 0.23 -1.73 3.01
N GLN A 207 1.13 -2.65 3.37
CA GLN A 207 1.40 -2.99 4.78
C GLN A 207 1.97 -1.79 5.56
N PHE A 208 2.85 -1.01 4.94
CA PHE A 208 3.39 0.20 5.55
C PHE A 208 2.28 1.24 5.79
N TRP A 209 1.41 1.49 4.81
CA TRP A 209 0.29 2.42 5.00
C TRP A 209 -0.72 1.91 6.02
N THR A 210 -0.87 0.60 6.16
CA THR A 210 -1.65 0.01 7.24
C THR A 210 -1.09 0.36 8.62
N TYR A 211 0.24 0.26 8.77
CA TYR A 211 0.94 0.70 9.98
C TYR A 211 0.73 2.20 10.25
N VAL A 212 0.88 3.05 9.22
CA VAL A 212 0.70 4.50 9.36
C VAL A 212 -0.74 4.89 9.71
N ILE A 213 -1.75 4.27 9.08
CA ILE A 213 -3.16 4.53 9.39
C ILE A 213 -3.55 4.01 10.77
N PHE A 214 -2.96 2.89 11.22
CA PHE A 214 -3.11 2.43 12.59
C PHE A 214 -2.61 3.48 13.59
N GLU A 215 -1.42 4.05 13.32
CA GLU A 215 -0.87 5.13 14.15
C GLU A 215 -1.75 6.37 14.13
N ASP A 216 -2.36 6.76 13.01
CA ASP A 216 -3.23 7.93 12.95
C ASP A 216 -4.35 7.90 14.01
N ASP A 217 -4.90 6.72 14.29
CA ASP A 217 -5.97 6.50 15.29
C ASP A 217 -5.43 6.15 16.70
N ASN A 218 -4.28 5.45 16.80
CA ASN A 218 -3.81 4.83 18.07
C ASN A 218 -2.44 5.33 18.55
N GLY A 219 -1.72 6.09 17.74
CA GLY A 219 -0.35 6.51 18.04
C GLY A 219 -0.27 7.45 19.23
N LYS A 220 0.84 7.39 19.96
CA LYS A 220 1.10 8.24 21.13
C LYS A 220 1.49 9.66 20.71
N GLU A 221 1.50 10.60 21.65
CA GLU A 221 1.98 11.96 21.38
C GLU A 221 3.48 11.99 21.05
N GLU A 222 4.28 11.07 21.60
CA GLU A 222 5.72 10.97 21.35
C GLU A 222 6.02 10.67 19.86
N ASP A 223 5.16 9.89 19.21
CA ASP A 223 5.29 9.52 17.79
C ASP A 223 4.75 10.61 16.84
N MET A 224 4.24 11.72 17.37
CA MET A 224 3.63 12.80 16.57
C MET A 224 4.66 13.57 15.71
N HIS A 225 5.96 13.42 16.00
CA HIS A 225 7.05 14.18 15.38
C HIS A 225 7.93 13.37 14.43
N ASP A 226 7.45 12.21 13.97
CA ASP A 226 8.15 11.40 12.97
C ASP A 226 7.69 11.74 11.56
N SER A 227 8.65 11.81 10.63
CA SER A 227 8.35 11.89 9.19
C SER A 227 7.88 10.54 8.65
N ILE A 228 7.29 10.51 7.45
CA ILE A 228 6.94 9.25 6.77
C ILE A 228 8.16 8.33 6.59
N MET A 229 9.33 8.90 6.29
CA MET A 229 10.56 8.12 6.21
C MET A 229 10.94 7.53 7.58
N ASP A 230 10.86 8.29 8.67
CA ASP A 230 11.14 7.78 10.02
C ASP A 230 10.20 6.62 10.38
N LYS A 231 8.90 6.77 10.06
CA LYS A 231 7.89 5.70 10.23
C LYS A 231 8.20 4.46 9.39
N LEU A 232 8.75 4.62 8.18
CA LEU A 232 9.16 3.48 7.36
C LEU A 232 10.25 2.67 8.06
N TYR A 233 11.24 3.33 8.66
CA TYR A 233 12.29 2.62 9.41
C TYR A 233 11.73 1.96 10.68
N LYS A 234 10.82 2.61 11.42
CA LYS A 234 10.13 1.98 12.56
C LYS A 234 9.35 0.73 12.14
N PHE A 235 8.55 0.83 11.08
CA PHE A 235 7.84 -0.31 10.50
C PHE A 235 8.78 -1.46 10.11
N MET A 236 9.91 -1.15 9.48
CA MET A 236 10.90 -2.15 9.08
C MET A 236 11.62 -2.75 10.29
N GLU A 237 11.86 -1.97 11.35
CA GLU A 237 12.43 -2.44 12.61
C GLU A 237 11.50 -3.43 13.30
N GLU A 238 10.21 -3.11 13.42
CA GLU A 238 9.20 -4.02 13.97
C GLU A 238 9.06 -5.31 13.14
N ARG A 239 9.21 -5.20 11.82
CA ARG A 239 9.07 -6.34 10.91
C ARG A 239 10.25 -7.31 10.99
N TYR A 240 11.48 -6.82 11.03
CA TYR A 240 12.67 -7.65 10.89
C TYR A 240 13.36 -7.94 12.22
N ILE A 241 13.14 -7.13 13.26
CA ILE A 241 13.66 -7.24 14.63
C ILE A 241 15.20 -7.08 14.72
N VAL A 242 15.95 -7.69 13.80
CA VAL A 242 17.40 -7.60 13.69
C VAL A 242 17.77 -6.40 12.83
N LYS A 243 18.46 -5.43 13.44
CA LYS A 243 18.82 -4.14 12.83
C LYS A 243 19.56 -4.25 11.49
N ASP A 244 20.58 -5.10 11.39
CA ASP A 244 21.35 -5.24 10.15
C ASP A 244 20.51 -5.84 9.02
N ILE A 245 19.65 -6.82 9.34
CA ILE A 245 18.72 -7.41 8.38
C ILE A 245 17.69 -6.36 7.94
N MET A 246 17.15 -5.61 8.89
CA MET A 246 16.23 -4.50 8.62
C MET A 246 16.83 -3.51 7.63
N LEU A 247 18.06 -3.04 7.88
CA LEU A 247 18.75 -2.09 7.02
C LEU A 247 19.02 -2.67 5.62
N LEU A 248 19.49 -3.91 5.53
CA LEU A 248 19.71 -4.59 4.25
C LEU A 248 18.41 -4.77 3.45
N CYS A 249 17.32 -5.16 4.13
CA CYS A 249 16.01 -5.28 3.50
C CYS A 249 15.41 -3.93 3.12
N ASN A 250 15.71 -2.87 3.89
CA ASN A 250 15.27 -1.52 3.54
C ASN A 250 16.02 -1.00 2.31
N TYR A 251 17.31 -1.28 2.18
CA TYR A 251 18.05 -1.00 0.95
C TYR A 251 17.40 -1.69 -0.27
N ASP A 252 17.13 -3.00 -0.16
CA ASP A 252 16.47 -3.77 -1.23
C ASP A 252 15.10 -3.18 -1.61
N PHE A 253 14.32 -2.73 -0.62
CA PHE A 253 13.02 -2.11 -0.82
C PHE A 253 13.10 -0.73 -1.48
N LEU A 254 14.01 0.14 -1.02
CA LEU A 254 14.25 1.45 -1.63
C LEU A 254 14.72 1.31 -3.08
N SER A 255 15.58 0.33 -3.38
CA SER A 255 15.98 0.02 -4.76
C SER A 255 14.79 -0.37 -5.63
N ALA A 256 13.89 -1.23 -5.14
CA ALA A 256 12.69 -1.64 -5.87
C ALA A 256 11.71 -0.46 -6.09
N ILE A 257 11.58 0.45 -5.13
CA ILE A 257 10.76 1.66 -5.27
C ILE A 257 11.30 2.53 -6.41
N VAL A 258 12.61 2.78 -6.43
CA VAL A 258 13.24 3.59 -7.48
C VAL A 258 13.05 2.92 -8.85
N GLU A 259 13.31 1.61 -8.94
CA GLU A 259 13.17 0.84 -10.19
C GLU A 259 11.74 0.89 -10.76
N TYR A 260 10.72 0.67 -9.91
CA TYR A 260 9.34 0.59 -10.38
C TYR A 260 8.62 1.93 -10.45
N SER A 261 9.19 3.02 -9.94
CA SER A 261 8.58 4.35 -9.97
C SER A 261 8.29 4.89 -11.39
N GLU A 262 8.99 4.39 -12.40
CA GLU A 262 8.73 4.76 -13.80
C GLU A 262 7.56 3.96 -14.40
N GLN A 263 7.31 2.76 -13.89
CA GLN A 263 6.36 1.79 -14.43
C GLN A 263 4.99 1.88 -13.74
N ASP A 264 4.98 2.12 -12.43
CA ASP A 264 3.77 2.09 -11.61
C ASP A 264 3.53 3.43 -10.88
N LYS A 265 2.33 4.00 -11.04
CA LYS A 265 1.98 5.31 -10.49
C LYS A 265 1.81 5.32 -8.97
N ILE A 266 1.40 4.21 -8.36
CA ILE A 266 1.30 4.10 -6.90
C ILE A 266 2.71 4.08 -6.31
N VAL A 267 3.63 3.30 -6.91
CA VAL A 267 5.04 3.31 -6.50
C VAL A 267 5.67 4.68 -6.72
N GLN A 268 5.39 5.34 -7.85
CA GLN A 268 5.86 6.70 -8.13
C GLN A 268 5.39 7.70 -7.08
N LEU A 269 4.11 7.67 -6.73
CA LEU A 269 3.52 8.52 -5.71
C LEU A 269 4.20 8.30 -4.35
N PHE A 270 4.37 7.04 -3.97
CA PHE A 270 5.03 6.67 -2.71
C PHE A 270 6.49 7.14 -2.67
N ALA A 271 7.24 6.95 -3.76
CA ALA A 271 8.63 7.40 -3.88
C ALA A 271 8.75 8.92 -3.65
N HIS A 272 7.85 9.71 -4.24
CA HIS A 272 7.83 11.16 -4.06
C HIS A 272 7.47 11.61 -2.65
N ILE A 273 6.70 10.81 -1.91
CA ILE A 273 6.44 11.05 -0.48
C ILE A 273 7.69 10.76 0.35
N LEU A 274 8.38 9.65 0.08
CA LEU A 274 9.59 9.28 0.83
C LEU A 274 10.70 10.33 0.70
N VAL A 275 10.91 10.87 -0.50
CA VAL A 275 11.92 11.94 -0.72
C VAL A 275 11.45 13.31 -0.26
N GLY A 276 10.17 13.45 0.10
CA GLY A 276 9.59 14.68 0.61
C GLY A 276 9.23 15.72 -0.44
N ASN A 277 9.00 15.30 -1.69
CA ASN A 277 8.34 16.17 -2.66
C ASN A 277 6.84 16.29 -2.38
N LEU A 278 6.21 15.22 -1.89
CA LEU A 278 4.79 15.17 -1.54
C LEU A 278 4.62 14.81 -0.06
N GLU A 279 3.48 15.19 0.51
CA GLU A 279 3.17 14.86 1.90
C GLU A 279 2.53 13.48 2.06
N GLY A 280 2.72 12.86 3.22
CA GLY A 280 2.07 11.59 3.56
C GLY A 280 0.54 11.67 3.50
N ALA A 281 -0.04 12.85 3.72
CA ALA A 281 -1.46 13.12 3.53
C ALA A 281 -1.94 12.86 2.09
N VAL A 282 -1.08 12.99 1.08
CA VAL A 282 -1.43 12.78 -0.34
C VAL A 282 -1.72 11.31 -0.63
N PHE A 283 -0.99 10.38 -0.02
CA PHE A 283 -1.32 8.96 -0.19
C PHE A 283 -2.65 8.62 0.47
N ARG A 284 -2.90 9.17 1.67
CA ARG A 284 -4.18 9.02 2.38
C ARG A 284 -5.35 9.58 1.56
N TYR A 285 -5.14 10.75 0.95
CA TYR A 285 -6.08 11.35 -0.01
C TYR A 285 -6.35 10.45 -1.22
N THR A 286 -5.30 9.88 -1.81
CA THR A 286 -5.41 8.98 -2.97
C THR A 286 -6.17 7.70 -2.60
N MET A 287 -5.93 7.12 -1.42
CA MET A 287 -6.66 5.96 -0.91
C MET A 287 -8.15 6.23 -0.72
N LEU A 288 -8.53 7.44 -0.30
CA LEU A 288 -9.93 7.87 -0.21
C LEU A 288 -10.58 8.04 -1.59
N LEU A 289 -9.85 8.65 -2.55
CA LEU A 289 -10.35 8.73 -3.93
C LEU A 289 -10.52 7.34 -4.55
N CYS A 290 -9.62 6.41 -4.24
CA CYS A 290 -9.76 5.02 -4.68
C CYS A 290 -11.01 4.34 -4.10
N ASP A 291 -11.45 4.65 -2.87
CA ASP A 291 -12.74 4.16 -2.36
C ASP A 291 -13.90 4.65 -3.25
N PHE A 292 -13.87 5.91 -3.70
CA PHE A 292 -14.93 6.47 -4.55
C PHE A 292 -14.91 5.87 -5.96
N ILE A 293 -13.72 5.66 -6.52
CA ILE A 293 -13.54 5.01 -7.82
C ILE A 293 -14.04 3.56 -7.77
N ASP A 294 -13.74 2.83 -6.68
CA ASP A 294 -14.13 1.43 -6.52
C ASP A 294 -15.65 1.26 -6.37
N ALA A 295 -16.32 2.28 -5.81
CA ALA A 295 -17.77 2.31 -5.62
C ALA A 295 -18.58 2.55 -6.91
N ILE A 296 -17.96 3.04 -7.99
CA ILE A 296 -18.63 3.29 -9.27
C ILE A 296 -18.52 2.06 -10.17
N ASP A 297 -19.63 1.74 -10.80
CA ASP A 297 -19.69 0.77 -11.89
C ASP A 297 -19.44 1.49 -13.23
N TRP A 298 -18.19 1.51 -13.70
CA TRP A 298 -17.75 2.31 -14.85
C TRP A 298 -18.20 1.72 -16.20
N HIS A 299 -18.81 2.53 -17.07
CA HIS A 299 -19.38 2.10 -18.35
C HIS A 299 -18.88 2.92 -19.54
N GLU A 300 -18.83 4.24 -19.41
CA GLU A 300 -18.45 5.17 -20.49
C GLU A 300 -17.47 6.22 -19.98
N VAL A 301 -16.67 6.83 -20.87
CA VAL A 301 -15.67 7.85 -20.50
C VAL A 301 -16.36 9.07 -19.87
N GLU A 302 -17.60 9.36 -20.27
CA GLU A 302 -18.47 10.39 -19.70
C GLU A 302 -18.76 10.18 -18.22
N ASP A 303 -18.67 8.95 -17.70
CA ASP A 303 -18.79 8.67 -16.26
C ASP A 303 -17.71 9.40 -15.47
N PHE A 304 -16.55 9.65 -16.07
CA PHE A 304 -15.49 10.43 -15.43
C PHE A 304 -15.92 11.88 -15.19
N ARG A 305 -16.65 12.51 -16.12
CA ARG A 305 -17.20 13.86 -15.91
C ARG A 305 -18.20 13.85 -14.76
N ALA A 306 -19.03 12.80 -14.69
CA ALA A 306 -19.98 12.63 -13.61
C ALA A 306 -19.30 12.46 -12.25
N PHE A 307 -18.30 11.59 -12.18
CA PHE A 307 -17.43 11.44 -11.01
C PHE A 307 -16.79 12.77 -10.60
N ALA A 308 -16.18 13.49 -11.54
CA ALA A 308 -15.48 14.74 -11.29
C ALA A 308 -16.40 15.82 -10.71
N SER A 309 -17.64 15.92 -11.16
CA SER A 309 -18.62 16.88 -10.60
C SER A 309 -18.95 16.62 -9.12
N VAL A 310 -18.92 15.36 -8.69
CA VAL A 310 -19.26 14.95 -7.33
C VAL A 310 -18.06 15.17 -6.42
N VAL A 311 -16.87 14.81 -6.91
CA VAL A 311 -15.61 14.94 -6.15
C VAL A 311 -15.11 16.38 -6.13
N TYR A 312 -15.40 17.18 -7.15
CA TYR A 312 -14.97 18.58 -7.31
C TYR A 312 -16.16 19.52 -7.55
N PRO A 313 -17.09 19.66 -6.58
CA PRO A 313 -18.32 20.45 -6.76
C PRO A 313 -18.08 21.96 -6.92
N PHE A 314 -16.85 22.43 -6.73
CA PHE A 314 -16.44 23.82 -6.89
C PHE A 314 -15.98 24.16 -8.31
N LEU A 315 -15.78 23.16 -9.18
CA LEU A 315 -15.44 23.38 -10.59
C LEU A 315 -16.67 23.82 -11.38
N GLY A 316 -16.48 24.82 -12.25
CA GLY A 316 -17.50 25.20 -13.21
C GLY A 316 -17.63 24.18 -14.35
N GLU A 317 -18.66 24.33 -15.19
CA GLU A 317 -18.86 23.43 -16.34
C GLU A 317 -17.69 23.44 -17.33
N ASP A 318 -17.10 24.61 -17.59
CA ASP A 318 -15.95 24.75 -18.50
C ASP A 318 -14.69 24.03 -17.95
N ASP A 319 -14.46 24.11 -16.63
CA ASP A 319 -13.36 23.44 -15.95
C ASP A 319 -13.56 21.92 -15.92
N LEU A 320 -14.80 21.46 -15.69
CA LEU A 320 -15.16 20.05 -15.74
C LEU A 320 -15.00 19.46 -17.14
N GLU A 321 -15.38 20.20 -18.18
CA GLU A 321 -15.16 19.80 -19.58
C GLU A 321 -13.67 19.73 -19.92
N THR A 322 -12.88 20.72 -19.48
CA THR A 322 -11.42 20.71 -19.64
C THR A 322 -10.79 19.50 -18.94
N LEU A 323 -11.22 19.19 -17.72
CA LEU A 323 -10.75 18.03 -16.97
C LEU A 323 -11.14 16.71 -17.65
N GLN A 324 -12.37 16.60 -18.16
CA GLN A 324 -12.82 15.46 -18.94
C GLN A 324 -11.97 15.28 -20.21
N MET A 325 -11.74 16.35 -20.98
CA MET A 325 -10.92 16.30 -22.19
C MET A 325 -9.49 15.82 -21.89
N ASN A 326 -8.90 16.29 -20.80
CA ASN A 326 -7.61 15.83 -20.32
C ASN A 326 -7.61 14.33 -19.98
N TYR A 327 -8.69 13.84 -19.36
CA TYR A 327 -8.85 12.41 -19.09
C TYR A 327 -9.03 11.58 -20.38
N THR A 328 -9.87 12.03 -21.30
CA THR A 328 -10.09 11.35 -22.60
C THR A 328 -8.78 11.25 -23.39
N SER A 329 -7.96 12.31 -23.39
CA SER A 329 -6.64 12.30 -24.01
C SER A 329 -5.67 11.37 -23.29
N PHE A 330 -5.72 11.29 -21.96
CA PHE A 330 -4.86 10.39 -21.18
C PHE A 330 -5.20 8.92 -21.36
N SER A 331 -6.50 8.61 -21.39
CA SER A 331 -7.04 7.25 -21.42
C SER A 331 -7.25 6.69 -22.82
N GLU A 332 -6.99 7.49 -23.86
CA GLU A 332 -7.28 7.14 -25.26
C GLU A 332 -8.74 6.71 -25.46
N ASN A 333 -9.66 7.44 -24.82
CA ASN A 333 -11.09 7.16 -24.83
C ASN A 333 -11.48 5.77 -24.30
N LYS A 334 -10.79 5.31 -23.24
CA LYS A 334 -11.12 4.08 -22.51
C LYS A 334 -11.40 4.40 -21.05
N VAL A 335 -12.11 3.52 -20.35
CA VAL A 335 -12.39 3.71 -18.92
C VAL A 335 -12.13 2.42 -18.13
N SER A 336 -11.47 2.55 -16.98
CA SER A 336 -11.31 1.51 -15.96
C SER A 336 -10.96 2.15 -14.62
N LYS A 337 -11.19 1.43 -13.53
CA LYS A 337 -10.86 1.89 -12.17
C LYS A 337 -9.38 2.29 -12.05
N ASN A 338 -8.51 1.46 -12.61
CA ASN A 338 -7.07 1.71 -12.63
C ASN A 338 -6.68 2.93 -13.46
N MET A 339 -7.27 3.14 -14.64
CA MET A 339 -6.96 4.33 -15.45
C MET A 339 -7.41 5.63 -14.78
N VAL A 340 -8.58 5.63 -14.14
CA VAL A 340 -9.05 6.80 -13.38
C VAL A 340 -8.11 7.10 -12.22
N SER A 341 -7.70 6.09 -11.45
CA SER A 341 -6.75 6.25 -10.35
C SER A 341 -5.39 6.78 -10.84
N GLN A 342 -4.83 6.19 -11.90
CA GLN A 342 -3.57 6.64 -12.49
C GLN A 342 -3.65 8.07 -13.03
N PHE A 343 -4.78 8.48 -13.61
CA PHE A 343 -4.99 9.85 -14.06
C PHE A 343 -4.95 10.85 -12.90
N ILE A 344 -5.66 10.55 -11.80
CA ILE A 344 -5.66 11.39 -10.60
C ILE A 344 -4.24 11.49 -10.03
N ILE A 345 -3.53 10.37 -9.92
CA ILE A 345 -2.14 10.38 -9.44
C ILE A 345 -1.25 11.23 -10.38
N ARG A 346 -1.46 11.16 -11.69
CA ARG A 346 -0.77 12.03 -12.66
C ARG A 346 -1.07 13.51 -12.42
N LEU A 347 -2.30 13.88 -12.07
CA LEU A 347 -2.64 15.27 -11.72
C LEU A 347 -1.91 15.71 -10.44
N ILE A 348 -1.89 14.85 -9.41
CA ILE A 348 -1.16 15.10 -8.16
C ILE A 348 0.34 15.31 -8.43
N LEU A 349 0.98 14.40 -9.16
CA LEU A 349 2.41 14.47 -9.51
C LEU A 349 2.76 15.72 -10.31
N LYS A 350 1.80 16.27 -11.07
CA LYS A 350 1.95 17.51 -11.83
C LYS A 350 1.48 18.76 -11.08
N TYR A 351 1.07 18.65 -9.81
CA TYR A 351 0.49 19.75 -9.03
C TYR A 351 -0.71 20.42 -9.71
N ARG A 352 -1.52 19.62 -10.43
CA ARG A 352 -2.73 20.03 -11.15
C ARG A 352 -4.00 19.37 -10.58
N GLU A 353 -3.93 18.84 -9.36
CA GLU A 353 -5.10 18.25 -8.70
C GLU A 353 -6.04 19.37 -8.22
N PRO A 354 -7.31 19.40 -8.66
CA PRO A 354 -8.18 20.57 -8.46
C PRO A 354 -8.42 20.97 -7.00
N ARG A 355 -8.56 20.00 -6.10
CA ARG A 355 -8.85 20.26 -4.69
C ARG A 355 -7.61 20.78 -3.97
N ILE A 356 -6.44 20.24 -4.28
CA ILE A 356 -5.15 20.74 -3.75
C ILE A 356 -4.96 22.20 -4.15
N GLN A 357 -5.23 22.56 -5.41
CA GLN A 357 -5.13 23.95 -5.88
C GLN A 357 -6.16 24.88 -5.24
N ASP A 358 -7.42 24.43 -5.10
CA ASP A 358 -8.46 25.20 -4.40
C ASP A 358 -8.09 25.44 -2.93
N MET A 359 -7.57 24.42 -2.24
CA MET A 359 -7.12 24.54 -0.85
C MET A 359 -5.90 25.45 -0.70
N GLU A 360 -4.96 25.42 -1.65
CA GLU A 360 -3.81 26.33 -1.65
C GLU A 360 -4.26 27.78 -1.69
N ASN A 361 -5.17 28.12 -2.61
CA ASN A 361 -5.72 29.46 -2.75
C ASN A 361 -6.48 29.93 -1.50
N ARG A 362 -7.17 29.01 -0.80
CA ARG A 362 -7.91 29.32 0.43
C ARG A 362 -7.02 29.48 1.65
N ILE A 363 -5.88 28.79 1.70
CA ILE A 363 -4.94 28.84 2.83
C ILE A 363 -3.96 30.00 2.70
N MET A 364 -3.59 30.38 1.48
CA MET A 364 -2.63 31.46 1.20
C MET A 364 -2.90 32.77 1.99
N PRO A 365 -4.14 33.26 2.17
CA PRO A 365 -4.42 34.47 2.93
C PRO A 365 -4.06 34.42 4.43
N PHE A 366 -3.89 33.23 5.00
CA PHE A 366 -3.54 33.03 6.42
C PHE A 366 -2.04 33.09 6.67
N GLN A 367 -1.22 33.18 5.62
CA GLN A 367 0.21 33.36 5.76
C GLN A 367 0.52 34.80 6.20
N THR A 368 0.90 35.00 7.47
CA THR A 368 1.19 36.35 7.99
C THR A 368 2.65 36.78 7.81
N GLN A 369 3.55 35.82 7.58
CA GLN A 369 4.98 36.11 7.41
C GLN A 369 5.29 36.54 5.95
N PRO A 370 5.98 37.68 5.75
CA PRO A 370 6.32 38.17 4.41
C PRO A 370 7.30 37.26 3.68
N GLU A 371 7.30 37.35 2.35
CA GLU A 371 8.19 36.61 1.45
C GLU A 371 9.66 36.74 1.88
N GLY A 372 10.23 35.62 2.34
CA GLY A 372 11.59 35.53 2.88
C GLY A 372 12.01 34.07 3.10
N ARG A 373 13.17 33.84 3.74
CA ARG A 373 13.74 32.50 3.99
C ARG A 373 12.84 31.54 4.80
N GLN A 374 11.74 32.02 5.38
CA GLN A 374 10.75 31.24 6.14
C GLN A 374 9.32 31.48 5.61
N SER A 375 9.15 31.47 4.28
CA SER A 375 7.82 31.52 3.66
C SER A 375 7.06 30.20 3.93
N GLY A 376 6.14 30.23 4.90
CA GLY A 376 5.30 29.10 5.28
C GLY A 376 4.33 29.46 6.41
N LEU A 377 3.43 28.54 6.75
CA LEU A 377 2.51 28.66 7.86
C LEU A 377 3.09 27.93 9.09
N THR A 378 2.98 28.58 10.24
CA THR A 378 3.15 27.96 11.56
C THR A 378 1.95 27.06 11.91
N GLU A 379 2.10 26.19 12.92
CA GLU A 379 0.99 25.32 13.36
C GLU A 379 -0.26 26.13 13.74
N ARG A 380 -0.06 27.30 14.37
CA ARG A 380 -1.14 28.20 14.76
C ARG A 380 -1.87 28.79 13.56
N GLU A 381 -1.12 29.31 12.57
CA GLU A 381 -1.71 29.87 11.34
C GLU A 381 -2.44 28.79 10.54
N PHE A 382 -1.86 27.59 10.46
CA PHE A 382 -2.51 26.47 9.80
C PHE A 382 -3.77 26.02 10.55
N LYS A 383 -3.75 25.96 11.88
CA LYS A 383 -4.94 25.71 12.70
C LYS A 383 -6.03 26.73 12.39
N GLU A 384 -5.70 28.02 12.42
CA GLU A 384 -6.65 29.10 12.14
C GLU A 384 -7.24 28.97 10.73
N ALA A 385 -6.41 28.66 9.72
CA ALA A 385 -6.89 28.41 8.36
C ALA A 385 -7.88 27.23 8.31
N ILE A 386 -7.53 26.09 8.93
CA ILE A 386 -8.37 24.88 8.92
C ILE A 386 -9.66 25.08 9.71
N ASP A 387 -9.64 25.75 10.85
CA ASP A 387 -10.84 26.02 11.64
C ASP A 387 -11.84 26.89 10.85
N ASN A 388 -11.35 27.80 10.00
CA ASN A 388 -12.19 28.61 9.13
C ASN A 388 -12.69 27.86 7.87
N ILE A 389 -11.85 27.04 7.24
CA ILE A 389 -12.18 26.39 5.96
C ILE A 389 -12.91 25.05 6.18
N LEU A 390 -12.52 24.28 7.20
CA LEU A 390 -12.98 22.92 7.50
C LEU A 390 -13.28 22.74 9.00
N PRO A 391 -14.37 23.34 9.53
CA PRO A 391 -14.61 23.43 10.98
C PRO A 391 -14.89 22.08 11.69
N LEU A 392 -15.18 21.01 10.95
CA LEU A 392 -15.51 19.69 11.50
C LEU A 392 -14.29 18.75 11.58
N THR A 393 -13.09 19.27 11.37
CA THR A 393 -11.87 18.47 11.27
C THR A 393 -11.40 17.97 12.64
N ASN A 394 -10.88 16.75 12.69
CA ASN A 394 -10.24 16.21 13.89
C ASN A 394 -8.93 16.97 14.19
N ASP A 395 -8.92 17.74 15.28
CA ASP A 395 -7.78 18.55 15.74
C ASP A 395 -6.51 17.71 15.97
N GLN A 396 -6.63 16.52 16.55
CA GLN A 396 -5.50 15.63 16.82
C GLN A 396 -4.86 15.14 15.52
N LEU A 397 -5.69 14.71 14.55
CA LEU A 397 -5.21 14.27 13.25
C LEU A 397 -4.56 15.42 12.48
N ARG A 398 -5.19 16.61 12.46
CA ARG A 398 -4.60 17.81 11.82
C ARG A 398 -3.22 18.10 12.38
N ARG A 399 -3.09 18.13 13.71
CA ARG A 399 -1.85 18.43 14.42
C ARG A 399 -0.76 17.38 14.12
N ARG A 400 -1.12 16.10 14.09
CA ARG A 400 -0.20 15.02 13.71
C ARG A 400 0.32 15.17 12.28
N LEU A 401 -0.57 15.40 11.31
CA LEU A 401 -0.18 15.57 9.91
C LEU A 401 0.72 16.80 9.72
N PHE A 402 0.42 17.90 10.42
CA PHE A 402 1.28 19.09 10.38
C PHE A 402 2.70 18.79 10.89
N PHE A 403 2.83 18.11 12.02
CA PHE A 403 4.15 17.79 12.59
C PHE A 403 4.92 16.71 11.83
N GLU A 404 4.22 15.74 11.23
CA GLU A 404 4.79 14.76 10.28
C GLU A 404 5.48 15.49 9.12
N THR A 405 4.79 16.47 8.53
CA THR A 405 5.35 17.34 7.48
C THR A 405 6.45 18.25 7.99
N GLU A 406 6.25 18.94 9.12
CA GLU A 406 7.23 19.87 9.66
C GLU A 406 8.58 19.18 9.92
N LYS A 407 8.56 17.96 10.47
CA LYS A 407 9.77 17.15 10.68
C LYS A 407 10.55 16.91 9.39
N MET A 408 9.84 16.67 8.29
CA MET A 408 10.45 16.47 6.99
C MET A 408 11.12 17.74 6.48
N VAL A 409 10.44 18.90 6.58
CA VAL A 409 10.98 20.19 6.10
C VAL A 409 12.12 20.71 7.00
N ARG A 410 12.21 20.29 8.27
CA ARG A 410 13.37 20.63 9.13
C ARG A 410 14.72 20.21 8.53
N ARG A 411 14.74 19.15 7.72
CA ARG A 411 15.95 18.73 6.99
C ARG A 411 16.39 19.75 5.94
N GLU A 412 15.47 20.59 5.48
CA GLU A 412 15.71 21.68 4.51
C GLU A 412 16.18 22.98 5.19
N GLY A 413 16.29 22.99 6.53
CA GLY A 413 16.64 24.18 7.30
C GLY A 413 15.46 25.12 7.61
N THR A 414 14.23 24.72 7.26
CA THR A 414 13.01 25.43 7.66
C THR A 414 12.56 24.95 9.04
N LEU A 415 12.39 25.87 9.98
CA LEU A 415 12.03 25.55 11.36
C LEU A 415 10.65 26.12 11.69
N ASN A 416 9.79 25.31 12.33
CA ASN A 416 8.49 25.73 12.87
C ASN A 416 7.49 26.26 11.82
N CYS A 417 7.71 26.03 10.54
CA CYS A 417 6.74 26.36 9.50
C CYS A 417 6.77 25.35 8.34
N VAL A 418 5.64 25.29 7.62
CA VAL A 418 5.39 24.40 6.48
C VAL A 418 4.87 25.24 5.32
N SER A 419 5.30 24.97 4.09
CA SER A 419 4.88 25.76 2.92
C SER A 419 3.37 25.65 2.66
N VAL A 420 2.79 26.70 2.07
CA VAL A 420 1.34 26.77 1.75
C VAL A 420 0.88 25.54 0.96
N MET A 421 1.63 25.16 -0.09
CA MET A 421 1.33 23.99 -0.92
C MET A 421 1.25 22.68 -0.11
N ARG A 422 2.17 22.47 0.85
CA ARG A 422 2.16 21.26 1.69
C ARG A 422 1.01 21.27 2.68
N CYS A 423 0.71 22.43 3.26
CA CYS A 423 -0.50 22.64 4.06
C CYS A 423 -1.78 22.38 3.24
N ALA A 424 -1.82 22.74 1.96
CA ALA A 424 -2.94 22.48 1.06
C ALA A 424 -3.14 20.99 0.79
N GLN A 425 -2.07 20.21 0.67
CA GLN A 425 -2.14 18.75 0.57
C GLN A 425 -2.77 18.12 1.82
N ILE A 426 -2.38 18.58 3.02
CA ILE A 426 -2.99 18.15 4.29
C ILE A 426 -4.47 18.54 4.33
N ALA A 427 -4.79 19.80 4.03
CA ALA A 427 -6.16 20.30 4.05
C ALA A 427 -7.07 19.57 3.06
N SER A 428 -6.55 19.22 1.88
CA SER A 428 -7.29 18.47 0.86
C SER A 428 -7.67 17.08 1.35
N TYR A 429 -6.75 16.38 2.03
CA TYR A 429 -7.03 15.12 2.69
C TYR A 429 -8.13 15.26 3.76
N LEU A 430 -7.98 16.23 4.67
CA LEU A 430 -8.94 16.45 5.76
C LEU A 430 -10.33 16.83 5.21
N GLY A 431 -10.38 17.66 4.18
CA GLY A 431 -11.62 18.06 3.52
C GLY A 431 -12.31 16.89 2.80
N LEU A 432 -11.54 16.01 2.15
CA LEU A 432 -12.08 14.80 1.53
C LEU A 432 -12.60 13.81 2.59
N LEU A 433 -11.86 13.65 3.69
CA LEU A 433 -12.22 12.78 4.80
C LEU A 433 -13.60 13.15 5.38
N ASN A 434 -13.87 14.45 5.55
CA ASN A 434 -15.15 14.96 6.09
C ASN A 434 -16.37 14.58 5.22
N ILE A 435 -16.20 14.44 3.91
CA ILE A 435 -17.30 14.12 2.98
C ILE A 435 -17.32 12.64 2.57
N THR A 436 -16.35 11.84 3.02
CA THR A 436 -16.10 10.49 2.49
C THR A 436 -17.31 9.58 2.59
N ASN A 437 -17.97 9.51 3.76
CA ASN A 437 -19.11 8.61 3.95
C ASN A 437 -20.27 8.97 3.02
N VAL A 438 -20.59 10.27 2.91
CA VAL A 438 -21.69 10.76 2.07
C VAL A 438 -21.39 10.52 0.59
N VAL A 439 -20.16 10.79 0.15
CA VAL A 439 -19.78 10.60 -1.26
C VAL A 439 -19.79 9.11 -1.61
N ARG A 440 -19.18 8.25 -0.78
CA ARG A 440 -19.12 6.80 -1.03
C ARG A 440 -20.51 6.19 -1.22
N ASP A 441 -21.48 6.59 -0.40
CA ASP A 441 -22.85 6.03 -0.44
C ASP A 441 -23.69 6.56 -1.63
N THR A 442 -23.35 7.74 -2.16
CA THR A 442 -24.20 8.43 -3.16
C THR A 442 -23.59 8.49 -4.56
N ILE A 443 -22.27 8.29 -4.71
CA ILE A 443 -21.57 8.58 -5.96
C ILE A 443 -22.04 7.72 -7.13
N ASN A 444 -22.23 6.42 -6.91
CA ASN A 444 -22.69 5.52 -7.97
C ASN A 444 -24.11 5.87 -8.44
N GLY A 445 -24.98 6.27 -7.51
CA GLY A 445 -26.34 6.73 -7.83
C GLY A 445 -26.32 8.00 -8.68
N LYS A 446 -25.47 8.98 -8.33
CA LYS A 446 -25.31 10.22 -9.09
C LYS A 446 -24.74 10.00 -10.49
N VAL A 447 -23.74 9.13 -10.63
CA VAL A 447 -23.18 8.76 -11.93
C VAL A 447 -24.25 8.05 -12.78
N THR A 448 -24.99 7.10 -12.21
CA THR A 448 -26.09 6.41 -12.89
C THR A 448 -27.21 7.37 -13.32
N GLU A 449 -27.54 8.36 -12.50
CA GLU A 449 -28.52 9.41 -12.84
C GLU A 449 -28.01 10.29 -13.98
N TRP A 450 -26.72 10.66 -13.95
CA TRP A 450 -26.11 11.44 -15.02
C TRP A 450 -26.23 10.73 -16.37
N ARG A 451 -25.95 9.42 -16.42
CA ARG A 451 -26.10 8.63 -17.65
C ARG A 451 -27.49 8.75 -18.26
N ARG A 452 -28.54 8.97 -17.47
CA ARG A 452 -29.92 9.10 -17.97
C ARG A 452 -30.21 10.46 -18.61
N ARG A 453 -29.34 11.46 -18.43
CA ARG A 453 -29.51 12.78 -19.03
C ARG A 453 -29.37 12.68 -20.56
N PRO A 454 -30.20 13.40 -21.34
CA PRO A 454 -29.99 13.51 -22.78
C PRO A 454 -28.62 14.13 -23.01
N SER A 455 -27.76 13.44 -23.76
CA SER A 455 -26.41 13.94 -24.05
C SER A 455 -26.52 15.30 -24.75
N SER A 456 -25.86 16.33 -24.20
CA SER A 456 -25.86 17.69 -24.74
C SER A 456 -25.22 17.77 -26.14
N SER A 457 -24.50 16.71 -26.55
CA SER A 457 -23.72 16.65 -27.79
C SER A 457 -24.53 16.31 -29.05
N GLY A 458 -25.84 16.08 -28.97
CA GLY A 458 -26.70 15.85 -30.16
C GLY A 458 -26.38 14.61 -31.01
N SER A 459 -25.34 13.85 -30.66
CA SER A 459 -25.00 12.59 -31.31
C SER A 459 -25.87 11.49 -30.72
N ALA A 460 -26.63 10.80 -31.57
CA ALA A 460 -27.39 9.63 -31.16
C ALA A 460 -26.44 8.63 -30.49
N ARG A 461 -26.74 8.20 -29.25
CA ARG A 461 -26.00 7.14 -28.57
C ARG A 461 -26.06 5.88 -29.44
N VAL A 462 -24.99 5.60 -30.18
CA VAL A 462 -24.84 4.35 -30.92
C VAL A 462 -24.50 3.29 -29.87
N VAL A 463 -25.53 2.57 -29.44
CA VAL A 463 -25.50 1.52 -28.41
C VAL A 463 -24.53 0.37 -28.75
N HIS A 464 -24.03 0.29 -29.99
CA HIS A 464 -23.25 -0.84 -30.50
C HIS A 464 -21.72 -0.72 -30.40
N GLU A 465 -21.14 0.38 -29.91
CA GLU A 465 -19.67 0.54 -29.79
C GLU A 465 -19.15 0.62 -28.34
N HIS A 466 -20.01 0.63 -27.32
CA HIS A 466 -19.59 0.88 -25.92
C HIS A 466 -18.75 -0.26 -25.30
N GLU A 467 -18.92 -1.51 -25.73
CA GLU A 467 -18.13 -2.65 -25.22
C GLU A 467 -16.65 -2.58 -25.62
N ALA A 468 -16.31 -1.93 -26.75
CA ALA A 468 -14.92 -1.85 -27.22
C ALA A 468 -14.05 -0.85 -26.44
N HIS A 469 -14.66 0.03 -25.65
CA HIS A 469 -13.99 1.08 -24.87
C HIS A 469 -13.84 0.73 -23.38
N LEU A 470 -14.46 -0.36 -22.94
CA LEU A 470 -14.32 -0.90 -21.59
C LEU A 470 -13.13 -1.86 -21.56
N LEU A 471 -12.14 -1.53 -20.73
CA LEU A 471 -11.14 -2.52 -20.36
C LEU A 471 -11.75 -3.35 -19.23
N HIS A 472 -11.92 -4.65 -19.46
CA HIS A 472 -12.15 -5.58 -18.35
C HIS A 472 -10.97 -5.43 -17.39
N ASP A 473 -11.25 -5.09 -16.13
CA ASP A 473 -10.23 -4.91 -15.09
C ASP A 473 -9.37 -6.18 -15.03
N ASP A 474 -8.13 -6.10 -15.52
CA ASP A 474 -7.09 -6.99 -15.04
C ASP A 474 -6.98 -6.80 -13.53
N ASP A 475 -6.76 -7.89 -12.79
CA ASP A 475 -6.79 -8.10 -11.34
C ASP A 475 -6.01 -7.11 -10.43
N SER A 476 -5.52 -5.96 -10.93
CA SER A 476 -4.91 -4.91 -10.12
C SER A 476 -5.94 -4.22 -9.22
N LYS A 477 -6.11 -4.79 -8.02
CA LYS A 477 -6.90 -4.24 -6.92
C LYS A 477 -6.31 -2.90 -6.47
N LEU A 478 -7.11 -1.84 -6.56
CA LEU A 478 -6.77 -0.53 -5.98
C LEU A 478 -6.49 -0.64 -4.48
N ILE A 479 -5.46 0.08 -4.01
CA ILE A 479 -5.22 0.33 -2.58
C ILE A 479 -6.24 1.37 -2.12
N THR A 480 -7.19 0.95 -1.31
CA THR A 480 -8.30 1.79 -0.84
C THR A 480 -8.21 2.02 0.67
N MET A 481 -8.70 3.16 1.15
CA MET A 481 -8.66 3.48 2.58
C MET A 481 -9.47 2.46 3.38
N SER A 482 -10.60 1.99 2.84
CA SER A 482 -11.44 0.99 3.51
C SER A 482 -10.70 -0.34 3.72
N LYS A 483 -9.99 -0.85 2.70
CA LYS A 483 -9.19 -2.08 2.81
C LYS A 483 -8.03 -1.93 3.79
N VAL A 484 -7.32 -0.81 3.74
CA VAL A 484 -6.19 -0.52 4.64
C VAL A 484 -6.66 -0.39 6.10
N LYS A 485 -7.78 0.27 6.37
CA LYS A 485 -8.37 0.34 7.72
C LYS A 485 -8.81 -1.02 8.24
N LEU A 486 -9.40 -1.86 7.38
CA LEU A 486 -9.77 -3.23 7.76
C LEU A 486 -8.52 -4.06 8.11
N LEU A 487 -7.46 -3.96 7.30
CA LEU A 487 -6.20 -4.64 7.56
C LEU A 487 -5.56 -4.16 8.87
N SER A 488 -5.62 -2.85 9.12
CA SER A 488 -5.13 -2.22 10.36
C SER A 488 -5.85 -2.80 11.58
N ALA A 489 -7.18 -2.77 11.60
CA ALA A 489 -7.98 -3.31 12.71
C ALA A 489 -7.70 -4.81 12.98
N ASN A 490 -7.48 -5.59 11.92
CA ASN A 490 -7.12 -7.01 12.03
C ASN A 490 -5.73 -7.20 12.64
N ILE A 491 -4.76 -6.34 12.30
CA ILE A 491 -3.42 -6.35 12.90
C ILE A 491 -3.50 -5.96 14.37
N SER A 492 -4.23 -4.90 14.73
CA SER A 492 -4.39 -4.45 16.11
C SER A 492 -4.98 -5.54 17.01
N ARG A 493 -6.05 -6.19 16.55
CA ARG A 493 -6.68 -7.30 17.27
C ARG A 493 -5.69 -8.44 17.53
N ARG A 494 -4.82 -8.74 16.56
CA ARG A 494 -3.80 -9.79 16.71
C ARG A 494 -2.69 -9.39 17.67
N ILE A 495 -2.25 -8.13 17.66
CA ILE A 495 -1.24 -7.62 18.61
C ILE A 495 -1.79 -7.72 20.03
N GLN A 496 -3.03 -7.27 20.24
CA GLN A 496 -3.70 -7.36 21.53
C GLN A 496 -3.81 -8.83 22.00
N LEU A 497 -4.26 -9.75 21.15
CA LEU A 497 -4.33 -11.18 21.48
C LEU A 497 -2.95 -11.78 21.78
N ARG A 498 -1.87 -11.28 21.16
CA ARG A 498 -0.50 -11.71 21.48
C ARG A 498 -0.07 -11.19 22.85
N GLN A 499 -0.32 -9.92 23.15
CA GLN A 499 -0.02 -9.32 24.45
C GLN A 499 -0.76 -10.04 25.57
N GLU A 500 -2.07 -10.26 25.42
CA GLU A 500 -2.87 -11.02 26.39
C GLU A 500 -2.32 -12.44 26.63
N ARG A 501 -1.79 -13.11 25.60
CA ARG A 501 -1.13 -14.42 25.75
C ARG A 501 0.20 -14.34 26.49
N TYR A 502 0.95 -13.25 26.33
CA TYR A 502 2.20 -13.03 27.08
C TYR A 502 1.91 -12.72 28.54
N ASP A 503 0.93 -11.84 28.81
CA ASP A 503 0.55 -11.46 30.17
C ASP A 503 0.02 -12.67 30.96
N VAL A 504 -0.79 -13.53 30.33
CA VAL A 504 -1.27 -14.79 30.92
C VAL A 504 -0.12 -15.81 31.16
N ALA A 505 0.94 -15.77 30.36
CA ALA A 505 2.10 -16.63 30.54
C ALA A 505 3.02 -16.16 31.68
N GLU A 506 3.06 -14.85 31.97
CA GLU A 506 3.77 -14.30 33.13
C GLU A 506 3.01 -14.50 34.45
N ASP A 507 1.67 -14.55 34.41
CA ASP A 507 0.81 -14.76 35.58
C ASP A 507 0.64 -16.23 36.02
N GLN A 508 1.32 -17.18 35.37
CA GLN A 508 1.46 -18.53 35.93
C GLN A 508 2.66 -18.57 36.89
N PRO A 509 2.46 -18.53 38.23
CA PRO A 509 3.55 -18.83 39.14
C PRO A 509 4.01 -20.25 38.85
N TYR A 510 5.32 -20.43 38.65
CA TYR A 510 5.97 -21.73 38.66
C TYR A 510 5.59 -22.45 39.96
N TYR A 511 4.59 -23.31 39.90
CA TYR A 511 4.37 -24.33 40.91
C TYR A 511 5.48 -25.37 40.74
N ASN A 512 6.54 -25.21 41.54
CA ASN A 512 7.48 -26.29 41.88
C ASN A 512 6.90 -27.14 43.00
#